data_AF-A0A2D5W6G1-F1
#
_entry.id   AF-A0A2D5W6G1-F1
#
_cell.length_a   1.000
_cell.length_b   1.000
_cell.length_c   1.000
_cell.angle_alpha   90.00
_cell.angle_beta   90.00
_cell.angle_gamma   90.00
#
_symmetry.space_group_name_H-M   'P 1'
#
loop_
_entity.id
_entity.type
_entity.pdbx_description
1 polymer ?
#
loop_
_entity_poly.entity_id
_entity_poly.type
_entity_poly.pdbx_seq_one_letter_code
_entity_poly.pdbx_strand_id
1 'polypeptide(L)'
;MSEYEVVDCLVEPVEGDDQIAITINSSDGNTWEYGVPYSRSTGRYMFEEIDLIAVDFGDEFAEQLTDRLDAMLEELLKGTLPS
;
A
#
# COMPACT_ATOMS: atom_id res chain seq x y z
N MET A 1 -9.21 -21.01 6.03
CA MET A 1 -9.19 -19.70 6.71
C MET A 1 -7.94 -19.71 7.55
N SER A 2 -6.93 -18.96 7.14
CA SER A 2 -5.66 -18.87 7.85
C SER A 2 -5.93 -18.25 9.22
N GLU A 3 -5.32 -18.77 10.29
CA GLU A 3 -5.55 -18.37 11.69
C GLU A 3 -4.84 -17.04 12.06
N TYR A 4 -4.70 -16.12 11.10
CA TYR A 4 -3.85 -14.95 11.23
C TYR A 4 -4.66 -13.69 10.89
N GLU A 5 -4.67 -12.73 11.81
CA GLU A 5 -5.34 -11.44 11.63
C GLU A 5 -4.29 -10.37 11.35
N VAL A 6 -4.60 -9.40 10.48
CA VAL A 6 -3.75 -8.23 10.30
C VAL A 6 -3.80 -7.39 11.56
N VAL A 7 -2.65 -7.20 12.21
CA VAL A 7 -2.51 -6.41 13.43
C VAL A 7 -2.11 -4.98 13.12
N ASP A 8 -1.28 -4.80 12.12
CA ASP A 8 -0.80 -3.48 11.70
C ASP A 8 -0.55 -3.44 10.20
N CYS A 9 -0.78 -2.28 9.60
CA CYS A 9 -0.52 -2.03 8.18
C CYS A 9 -0.02 -0.59 8.00
N LEU A 10 1.24 -0.48 7.61
CA LEU A 10 1.92 0.77 7.31
C LEU A 10 1.97 0.98 5.80
N VAL A 11 1.69 2.21 5.38
CA VAL A 11 1.79 2.67 3.98
C VAL A 11 2.58 3.97 4.02
N GLU A 12 3.76 3.98 3.42
CA GLU A 12 4.69 5.11 3.52
C GLU A 12 5.44 5.35 2.21
N PRO A 13 5.77 6.62 1.88
CA PRO A 13 6.57 6.90 0.69
C PRO A 13 8.03 6.52 0.91
N VAL A 14 8.66 6.00 -0.14
CA VAL A 14 10.10 5.76 -0.13
C VAL A 14 10.83 7.08 -0.47
N GLU A 15 11.57 7.63 0.50
CA GLU A 15 12.30 8.87 0.30
C GLU A 15 13.30 8.78 -0.87
N GLY A 16 13.17 9.69 -1.82
CA GLY A 16 14.05 9.75 -2.99
C GLY A 16 13.69 8.79 -4.12
N ASP A 17 12.59 8.03 -3.98
CA ASP A 17 12.10 7.10 -5.00
C ASP A 17 10.64 7.39 -5.39
N ASP A 18 10.21 6.85 -6.53
CA ASP A 18 8.83 6.89 -7.02
C ASP A 18 8.10 5.61 -6.63
N GLN A 19 8.19 5.29 -5.33
CA GLN A 19 7.62 4.08 -4.74
C GLN A 19 6.93 4.39 -3.40
N ILE A 20 5.84 3.66 -3.14
CA ILE A 20 5.18 3.58 -1.84
C ILE A 20 5.49 2.20 -1.27
N ALA A 21 5.99 2.13 -0.03
CA ALA A 21 6.20 0.90 0.70
C ALA A 21 4.94 0.53 1.50
N ILE A 22 4.61 -0.75 1.51
CA ILE A 22 3.53 -1.33 2.32
C ILE A 22 4.15 -2.38 3.23
N THR A 23 3.87 -2.28 4.52
CA THR A 23 4.28 -3.29 5.52
C THR A 23 3.05 -3.79 6.24
N ILE A 24 2.76 -5.08 6.13
CA ILE A 24 1.63 -5.75 6.80
C ILE A 24 2.21 -6.65 7.88
N ASN A 25 1.81 -6.44 9.13
CA ASN A 25 2.15 -7.30 10.26
C ASN A 25 0.93 -8.07 10.70
N SER A 26 1.06 -9.39 10.86
CA SER A 26 -0.03 -10.23 11.36
C SER A 26 0.23 -10.79 12.75
N SER A 27 -0.82 -11.34 13.35
CA SER A 27 -0.84 -11.82 14.73
C SER A 27 0.09 -12.99 15.02
N ASP A 28 0.54 -13.73 14.00
CA ASP A 28 1.49 -14.85 14.15
C ASP A 28 2.97 -14.41 14.11
N GLY A 29 3.23 -13.11 13.91
CA GLY A 29 4.57 -12.56 13.78
C GLY A 29 5.13 -12.58 12.37
N ASN A 30 4.34 -12.98 11.36
CA ASN A 30 4.70 -12.81 9.96
C ASN A 30 4.53 -11.35 9.54
N THR A 31 5.46 -10.91 8.69
CA THR A 31 5.48 -9.58 8.07
C THR A 31 5.59 -9.75 6.57
N TRP A 32 4.77 -9.00 5.82
CA TRP A 32 4.84 -8.91 4.37
C TRP A 32 5.19 -7.47 3.98
N GLU A 33 6.13 -7.33 3.05
CA GLU A 33 6.60 -6.06 2.55
C GLU A 33 6.37 -6.00 1.04
N TYR A 34 5.75 -4.91 0.57
CA TYR A 34 5.48 -4.68 -0.84
C TYR A 34 5.97 -3.30 -1.27
N GLY A 35 6.39 -3.23 -2.52
CA GLY A 35 6.78 -1.99 -3.18
C GLY A 35 5.80 -1.65 -4.29
N VAL A 36 5.13 -0.51 -4.16
CA VAL A 36 4.18 -0.02 -5.16
C VAL A 36 4.80 1.13 -5.94
N PRO A 37 5.30 0.87 -7.17
CA PRO A 37 5.79 1.94 -8.02
C PRO A 37 4.65 2.85 -8.45
N TYR A 38 4.90 4.16 -8.45
CA TYR A 38 3.98 5.16 -8.96
C TYR A 38 4.66 6.09 -9.96
N SER A 39 3.86 6.80 -10.73
CA SER A 39 4.33 7.75 -11.73
C SER A 39 3.88 9.15 -11.36
N ARG A 40 4.84 10.03 -11.02
CA ARG A 40 4.55 11.46 -10.77
C ARG A 40 3.93 12.17 -11.95
N SER A 41 4.30 11.78 -13.17
CA SER A 41 3.84 12.43 -14.40
C SER A 41 2.39 12.08 -14.76
N THR A 42 1.94 10.87 -14.41
CA THR A 42 0.58 10.40 -14.72
C THR A 42 -0.34 10.39 -13.51
N GLY A 43 0.23 10.47 -12.30
CA GLY A 43 -0.50 10.36 -11.05
C GLY A 43 -1.17 9.00 -10.87
N ARG A 44 -0.50 7.93 -11.29
CA ARG A 44 -1.00 6.55 -11.19
C ARG A 44 0.05 5.64 -10.56
N TYR A 45 -0.40 4.68 -9.78
CA TYR A 45 0.40 3.58 -9.31
C TYR A 45 -0.02 2.26 -9.95
N MET A 46 0.83 1.24 -9.84
CA MET A 46 0.54 -0.12 -10.28
C MET A 46 0.88 -1.07 -9.14
N PHE A 47 -0.14 -1.78 -8.64
CA PHE A 47 0.01 -2.78 -7.60
C PHE A 47 -0.65 -4.08 -8.07
N GLU A 48 0.16 -5.02 -8.55
CA GLU A 48 -0.33 -6.27 -9.13
C GLU A 48 -0.68 -7.30 -8.04
N GLU A 49 -0.09 -7.16 -6.86
CA GLU A 49 -0.27 -8.08 -5.74
C GLU A 49 -1.56 -7.82 -4.94
N ILE A 50 -2.36 -6.81 -5.28
CA ILE A 50 -3.60 -6.50 -4.56
C ILE A 50 -4.60 -7.66 -4.56
N ASP A 51 -4.66 -8.42 -5.66
CA ASP A 51 -5.50 -9.61 -5.76
C ASP A 51 -5.02 -10.72 -4.80
N LEU A 52 -3.71 -10.81 -4.56
CA LEU A 52 -3.14 -11.74 -3.60
C LEU A 52 -3.44 -11.30 -2.16
N ILE A 53 -3.38 -9.99 -1.89
CA ILE A 53 -3.79 -9.43 -0.60
C ILE A 53 -5.26 -9.75 -0.29
N ALA A 54 -6.15 -9.64 -1.29
CA ALA A 54 -7.56 -10.01 -1.12
C ALA A 54 -7.75 -11.50 -0.81
N VAL A 55 -6.94 -12.37 -1.43
CA VAL A 55 -6.98 -13.81 -1.16
C VAL A 55 -6.43 -14.16 0.24
N ASP A 56 -5.35 -13.49 0.66
CA ASP A 56 -4.64 -13.82 1.91
C ASP A 56 -5.28 -13.17 3.15
N PHE A 57 -5.74 -11.93 3.02
CA PHE A 57 -6.22 -11.09 4.13
C PHE A 57 -7.70 -10.68 4.01
N GLY A 58 -8.34 -10.96 2.87
CA GLY A 58 -9.75 -10.67 2.60
C GLY A 58 -9.97 -9.40 1.78
N ASP A 59 -11.09 -9.39 1.04
CA ASP A 59 -11.47 -8.27 0.16
C ASP A 59 -11.60 -6.94 0.91
N GLU A 60 -12.17 -6.97 2.12
CA GLU A 60 -12.36 -5.76 2.94
C GLU A 60 -11.02 -5.09 3.31
N PHE A 61 -9.98 -5.89 3.57
CA PHE A 61 -8.66 -5.36 3.85
C PHE A 61 -7.98 -4.82 2.59
N ALA A 62 -8.14 -5.52 1.45
CA ALA A 62 -7.60 -5.07 0.18
C ALA A 62 -8.24 -3.74 -0.29
N GLU A 63 -9.55 -3.56 -0.12
CA GLU A 63 -10.23 -2.28 -0.38
C GLU A 63 -9.67 -1.16 0.51
N GLN A 64 -9.53 -1.40 1.82
CA GLN A 64 -8.93 -0.41 2.73
C GLN A 64 -7.49 -0.06 2.37
N LEU A 65 -6.69 -1.04 1.92
CA LEU A 65 -5.32 -0.81 1.49
C LEU A 65 -5.28 0.05 0.22
N THR A 66 -6.18 -0.20 -0.72
CA THR A 66 -6.34 0.59 -1.95
C THR A 66 -6.66 2.05 -1.62
N ASP A 67 -7.61 2.30 -0.72
CA ASP A 67 -7.97 3.66 -0.28
C ASP A 67 -6.77 4.39 0.35
N ARG A 68 -5.94 3.68 1.13
CA ARG A 68 -4.72 4.24 1.73
C ARG A 68 -3.66 4.57 0.68
N LEU A 69 -3.50 3.73 -0.35
CA LEU A 69 -2.58 3.98 -1.46
C LEU A 69 -3.01 5.18 -2.29
N ASP A 70 -4.31 5.31 -2.57
CA ASP A 70 -4.88 6.46 -3.27
C ASP A 70 -4.64 7.76 -2.48
N ALA A 71 -4.94 7.76 -1.18
CA ALA A 71 -4.70 8.92 -0.32
C ALA A 71 -3.22 9.30 -0.27
N MET A 72 -2.33 8.32 -0.10
CA MET A 72 -0.89 8.53 -0.07
C MET A 72 -0.38 9.13 -1.39
N LEU A 73 -0.82 8.57 -2.53
CA LEU A 73 -0.45 9.10 -3.84
C LEU A 73 -0.96 10.53 -4.02
N GLU A 74 -2.19 10.83 -3.59
CA GLU A 74 -2.74 12.19 -3.67
C GLU A 74 -1.91 13.19 -2.84
N GLU A 75 -1.50 12.82 -1.63
CA GLU A 75 -0.64 13.64 -0.77
C GLU A 75 0.74 13.88 -1.42
N LEU A 76 1.34 12.84 -1.98
CA LEU A 76 2.63 12.95 -2.68
C LEU A 76 2.54 13.90 -3.87
N LEU A 77 1.49 13.79 -4.68
CA LEU A 77 1.29 14.66 -5.84
C LEU A 77 1.01 16.11 -5.44
N LYS A 78 0.23 16.34 -4.38
CA LYS A 78 0.00 17.69 -3.81
C LYS A 78 1.30 18.33 -3.31
N GLY A 79 2.15 17.57 -2.63
CA GLY A 79 3.45 18.03 -2.16
C GLY A 79 4.44 18.36 -3.28
N THR A 80 4.20 17.84 -4.50
CA THR A 80 5.07 18.05 -5.67
C THR A 80 4.64 19.26 -6.54
N LEU A 81 3.42 19.79 -6.35
CA LEU A 81 2.93 20.95 -7.10
C LEU A 81 3.25 22.25 -6.33
N PRO A 82 3.98 23.22 -6.93
CA PRO A 82 4.13 24.52 -6.31
C PRO A 82 2.76 25.20 -6.23
N SER A 83 2.35 25.52 -4.99
CA SER A 83 1.16 26.32 -4.66
C SER A 83 1.18 27.70 -5.30
#